data_AF-A0A8J6E2N6-F1
#
_entry.id   AF-A0A8J6E2N6-F1
#
_cell.length_a   1.000
_cell.length_b   1.000
_cell.length_c   1.000
_cell.angle_alpha   90.00
_cell.angle_beta   90.00
_cell.angle_gamma   90.00
#
_symmetry.space_group_name_H-M   'P 1'
#
loop_
_entity.id
_entity.type
_entity.pdbx_description
1 polymer ?
#
loop_
_entity_poly.entity_id
_entity_poly.type
_entity_poly.pdbx_seq_one_letter_code
_entity_poly.pdbx_strand_id
1 'polypeptide(L)'
;MAPSPDRKQFIRDHALPFSAFLTDSFGRQHSYLRISLTEKCNLRCQYCMPEEGVKLTPKSELLTTQEILTLAKLFVQEGVDKIRLT
;
A
#
# COMPACT_ATOMS: atom_id res chain seq x y z
N MET A 1 20.49 16.82 21.82
CA MET A 1 19.56 16.33 20.78
C MET A 1 19.52 14.82 20.91
N ALA A 2 18.49 14.26 21.52
CA ALA A 2 18.35 12.81 21.66
C ALA A 2 18.16 12.19 20.27
N PRO A 3 18.83 11.07 19.95
CA PRO A 3 18.61 10.36 18.70
C PRO A 3 17.15 9.91 18.66
N SER A 4 16.43 10.29 17.60
CA SER A 4 15.08 9.81 17.32
C SER A 4 15.10 8.27 17.36
N PRO A 5 14.16 7.61 18.07
CA PRO A 5 14.13 6.17 18.15
C PRO A 5 14.10 5.57 16.73
N ASP A 6 14.88 4.52 16.50
CA ASP A 6 14.85 3.78 15.24
C ASP A 6 13.39 3.42 14.94
N ARG A 7 12.85 3.99 13.85
CA ARG A 7 11.45 3.81 13.45
C ARG A 7 11.06 2.33 13.39
N LYS A 8 12.02 1.45 13.06
CA LYS A 8 11.81 0.00 13.03
C LYS A 8 11.63 -0.61 14.42
N GLN A 9 12.34 -0.08 15.42
CA GLN A 9 12.22 -0.52 16.80
C GLN A 9 10.86 -0.11 17.38
N PHE A 10 10.46 1.15 17.16
CA PHE A 10 9.15 1.64 17.60
C PHE A 10 7.98 0.82 17.03
N ILE A 11 8.05 0.44 15.75
CA ILE A 11 7.04 -0.41 15.11
C ILE A 11 7.05 -1.82 15.71
N ARG A 12 8.21 -2.44 15.93
CA ARG A 12 8.29 -3.77 16.56
C ARG A 12 7.69 -3.79 17.96
N ASP A 13 7.94 -2.76 18.75
CA ASP A 13 7.51 -2.69 20.16
C ASP A 13 5.99 -2.44 20.28
N HIS A 14 5.35 -1.89 19.24
CA HIS A 14 3.91 -1.55 19.22
C HIS A 14 3.12 -2.30 18.13
N ALA A 15 3.73 -3.28 17.46
CA ALA A 15 3.06 -4.06 16.44
C ALA A 15 2.07 -5.01 17.11
N LEU A 16 0.80 -4.94 16.68
CA LEU A 16 -0.18 -5.97 16.98
C LEU A 16 0.31 -7.31 16.38
N PRO A 17 -0.01 -8.46 17.00
CA PRO A 17 0.34 -9.75 16.45
C PRO A 17 -0.22 -9.89 15.03
N PHE A 18 0.61 -10.37 14.11
CA PHE A 18 0.24 -10.45 12.70
C PHE A 18 -0.99 -11.35 12.52
N SER A 19 -2.02 -10.81 11.89
CA SER A 19 -3.31 -11.48 11.80
C SER A 19 -3.23 -12.75 10.95
N ALA A 20 -3.92 -13.79 11.38
CA ALA A 20 -4.07 -15.02 10.59
C ALA A 20 -4.73 -14.74 9.24
N PHE A 21 -5.57 -13.69 9.13
CA PHE A 21 -6.25 -13.31 7.90
C PHE A 21 -5.29 -12.76 6.82
N LEU A 22 -4.13 -12.22 7.21
CA LEU A 22 -3.11 -11.75 6.26
C LEU A 22 -2.00 -12.77 6.02
N THR A 23 -2.17 -14.00 6.50
CA THR A 23 -1.26 -15.11 6.24
C THR A 23 -1.87 -16.01 5.17
N ASP A 24 -1.15 -16.24 4.08
CA ASP A 24 -1.64 -17.12 3.02
C ASP A 24 -1.44 -18.60 3.35
N SER A 25 -1.93 -19.49 2.46
CA SER A 25 -1.83 -20.94 2.61
C SER A 25 -0.39 -21.49 2.57
N PHE A 26 0.58 -20.69 2.14
CA PHE A 26 2.01 -21.02 2.16
C PHE A 26 2.72 -20.48 3.41
N GLY A 27 1.98 -19.86 4.34
CA GLY A 27 2.51 -19.31 5.59
C GLY A 27 3.22 -17.97 5.42
N ARG A 28 3.05 -17.27 4.30
CA ARG A 28 3.67 -15.96 4.07
C ARG A 28 2.81 -14.86 4.71
N GLN A 29 3.46 -13.99 5.48
CA GLN A 29 2.82 -12.83 6.09
C GLN A 29 2.82 -11.64 5.12
N HIS A 30 1.63 -11.17 4.72
CA HIS A 30 1.48 -9.98 3.89
C HIS A 30 1.71 -8.68 4.69
N SER A 31 2.97 -8.32 4.93
CA SER A 31 3.33 -7.07 5.63
C SER A 31 3.39 -5.82 4.74
N TYR A 32 3.27 -5.99 3.41
CA TYR A 32 3.47 -4.94 2.42
C TYR A 32 2.20 -4.68 1.60
N LEU A 33 1.66 -3.47 1.71
CA LEU A 33 0.49 -3.01 0.97
C LEU A 33 0.91 -2.02 -0.12
N ARG A 34 0.54 -2.30 -1.37
CA ARG A 34 0.70 -1.37 -2.49
C ARG A 34 -0.67 -0.81 -2.89
N ILE A 35 -0.80 0.51 -2.86
CA ILE A 35 -2.03 1.22 -3.24
C ILE A 35 -1.77 1.97 -4.54
N SER A 36 -2.47 1.59 -5.60
CA SER A 36 -2.44 2.31 -6.87
C SER A 36 -3.40 3.49 -6.78
N LEU A 37 -2.86 4.72 -6.81
CA LEU A 37 -3.66 5.94 -6.65
C LEU A 37 -4.25 6.43 -7.98
N THR A 38 -3.50 6.24 -9.07
CA THR A 38 -3.84 6.79 -10.37
C THR A 38 -3.25 5.94 -11.48
N GLU A 39 -3.98 5.82 -12.58
CA GLU A 39 -3.49 5.19 -13.81
C GLU A 39 -2.82 6.20 -14.75
N LYS A 40 -2.97 7.51 -14.46
CA LYS A 40 -2.34 8.57 -15.25
C LYS A 40 -0.85 8.60 -14.99
N CYS A 41 -0.08 8.48 -16.07
CA CYS A 41 1.36 8.65 -16.07
C CYS A 41 1.76 9.74 -17.09
N ASN A 42 2.73 10.57 -16.72
CA ASN A 42 3.34 11.58 -17.59
C ASN A 42 4.41 11.01 -18.53
N LEU A 43 4.70 9.71 -18.43
CA LEU A 43 5.62 8.99 -19.31
C LEU A 43 4.88 8.10 -20.30
N ARG A 44 5.56 7.74 -21.40
CA ARG A 44 5.07 6.82 -22.44
C ARG A 44 6.08 5.68 -22.66
N CYS A 45 6.24 4.85 -21.64
CA CYS A 45 7.16 3.73 -21.66
C CYS A 45 6.58 2.60 -22.53
N GLN A 46 7.31 2.17 -23.57
CA GLN A 46 6.85 1.15 -24.53
C GLN A 46 6.30 -0.14 -23.89
N TYR A 47 6.85 -0.57 -22.75
CA TYR A 47 6.45 -1.80 -22.05
C TYR A 47 5.33 -1.60 -21.00
N CYS A 48 4.89 -0.36 -20.74
CA CYS A 48 3.94 -0.05 -19.67
C CYS A 48 2.81 0.86 -20.11
N MET A 49 3.14 1.97 -20.78
CA MET A 49 2.19 2.96 -21.29
C MET A 49 2.64 3.29 -22.72
N PRO A 50 2.16 2.58 -23.74
CA PRO A 50 2.59 2.81 -25.12
C PRO A 50 2.11 4.18 -25.61
N GLU A 51 2.60 4.63 -26.77
CA GLU A 51 2.37 5.99 -27.26
C GLU A 51 0.88 6.29 -27.49
N GLU A 52 0.13 5.27 -27.93
CA GLU A 52 -1.32 5.31 -28.13
C GLU A 52 -2.08 5.44 -26.80
N GLY A 53 -1.39 5.25 -25.68
CA GLY A 53 -1.95 5.27 -24.33
C GLY A 53 -2.71 4.00 -23.98
N VAL A 54 -3.33 4.01 -22.81
CA VAL A 54 -4.24 2.94 -22.35
C VAL A 54 -5.60 3.56 -22.02
N LYS A 55 -6.65 2.74 -22.11
CA LYS A 55 -7.97 3.16 -21.66
C LYS A 55 -7.93 3.38 -20.15
N LEU A 56 -8.22 4.60 -19.72
CA LEU A 56 -8.24 4.98 -18.32
C LEU A 56 -9.60 4.72 -17.69
N THR A 57 -9.57 4.25 -16.46
CA THR A 57 -10.75 4.09 -15.61
C THR A 57 -11.37 5.46 -15.29
N PRO A 58 -12.71 5.61 -15.37
CA PRO A 58 -13.38 6.83 -14.95
C PRO A 58 -13.09 7.18 -13.49
N LYS A 59 -12.99 8.48 -13.17
CA LYS A 59 -12.67 8.94 -11.80
C LYS A 59 -13.66 8.41 -10.75
N SER A 60 -14.92 8.22 -11.12
CA SER A 60 -15.98 7.69 -10.24
C SER A 60 -15.76 6.23 -9.82
N GLU A 61 -14.94 5.49 -10.55
CA GLU A 61 -14.63 4.08 -10.27
C GLU A 61 -13.28 3.92 -9.54
N LEU A 62 -12.56 5.02 -9.31
CA LEU A 62 -11.34 5.03 -8.51
C LEU A 62 -11.68 5.23 -7.02
N LEU A 63 -10.88 4.62 -6.15
CA LEU A 63 -11.01 4.81 -4.72
C LEU A 63 -10.87 6.28 -4.34
N THR A 64 -11.78 6.75 -3.51
CA THR A 64 -11.69 8.05 -2.86
C THR A 64 -10.59 8.04 -1.81
N THR A 65 -10.09 9.23 -1.46
CA THR A 65 -9.11 9.38 -0.38
C THR A 65 -9.60 8.81 0.95
N GLN A 66 -10.90 8.93 1.25
CA GLN A 66 -11.47 8.40 2.48
C GLN A 66 -11.47 6.86 2.51
N GLU A 67 -11.78 6.22 1.39
CA GLU A 67 -11.70 4.76 1.27
C GLU A 67 -10.27 4.27 1.40
N ILE A 68 -9.31 4.94 0.74
CA ILE A 68 -7.89 4.62 0.85
C ILE A 68 -7.41 4.71 2.30
N LEU A 69 -7.78 5.77 3.02
CA LEU A 69 -7.42 5.93 4.44
C LEU A 69 -8.06 4.86 5.32
N THR A 70 -9.29 4.46 5.02
CA THR A 70 -10.00 3.42 5.75
C THR A 70 -9.31 2.07 5.56
N LEU A 71 -9.01 1.71 4.31
CA LEU A 71 -8.26 0.49 4.00
C LEU A 71 -6.87 0.50 4.63
N ALA A 72 -6.10 1.58 4.48
CA ALA A 72 -4.76 1.68 5.06
C ALA A 72 -4.76 1.45 6.57
N LYS A 73 -5.72 2.04 7.30
CA LYS A 73 -5.85 1.85 8.75
C LYS A 73 -6.16 0.40 9.12
N LEU A 74 -7.12 -0.20 8.43
CA LEU A 74 -7.49 -1.61 8.65
C LEU A 74 -6.28 -2.53 8.43
N PHE A 75 -5.58 -2.39 7.30
CA PHE A 75 -4.41 -3.22 7.01
C PHE A 75 -3.27 -3.05 8.02
N VAL A 76 -3.02 -1.83 8.50
CA VAL A 76 -2.02 -1.59 9.55
C VAL A 76 -2.41 -2.24 10.88
N GLN A 77 -3.70 -2.23 11.23
CA GLN A 77 -4.19 -2.92 12.42
C GLN A 77 -4.00 -4.44 12.34
N GLU A 78 -4.07 -5.00 11.13
CA GLU A 78 -3.89 -6.44 10.88
C GLU A 78 -2.41 -6.86 10.73
N GLY A 79 -1.45 -5.92 10.77
CA GLY A 79 -0.02 -6.20 10.78
C GLY A 79 0.78 -5.74 9.56
N VAL A 80 0.20 -4.97 8.64
CA VAL A 80 0.95 -4.31 7.56
C VAL A 80 1.85 -3.21 8.14
N ASP A 81 3.15 -3.28 7.86
CA ASP A 81 4.15 -2.31 8.35
C ASP A 81 4.64 -1.32 7.28
N LYS A 82 4.38 -1.63 6.00
CA LYS A 82 4.88 -0.87 4.87
C LYS A 82 3.81 -0.66 3.81
N ILE A 83 3.50 0.61 3.55
CA ILE A 83 2.58 1.03 2.50
C ILE A 83 3.37 1.74 1.40
N ARG A 84 3.21 1.30 0.14
CA ARG A 84 3.73 2.01 -1.05
C ARG A 84 2.58 2.54 -1.88
N LEU A 85 2.60 3.84 -2.10
CA LEU A 85 1.72 4.52 -3.05
C LEU A 85 2.36 4.45 -4.43
N THR A 86 1.60 4.05 -5.44
CA THR A 86 2.05 4.01 -6.84
C THR A 86 1.05 4.62 -7.78
#